data_AF-U5W099-F1
#
_entry.id   AF-U5W099-F1
#
_cell.length_a   1.000
_cell.length_b   1.000
_cell.length_c   1.000
_cell.angle_alpha   90.00
_cell.angle_beta   90.00
_cell.angle_gamma   90.00
#
_symmetry.space_group_name_H-M   'P 1'
#
loop_
_entity.id
_entity.type
_entity.pdbx_description
1 polymer ?
#
loop_
_entity_poly.entity_id
_entity_poly.type
_entity_poly.pdbx_seq_one_letter_code
_entity_poly.pdbx_strand_id
1 'polypeptide(L)'
;MDEHLFGFLLRRIAPLVVAPVGSLPPAGFQLRGVVRAGHTRARVVFSPDARRESGIGYEFTLTEDGVDAAIDWLRITVSAGVTPTGGVVDSHGNTVGDAAEHGFRPTGLNRTDDHNVFSLLSTLIHGGGSPWFEDEYTCAGFMLGPSGACRVYVRVAATGEVYGLQLPMEEADGTNVSGKAGSLPSVLGSLIDNGTLLTLPVVDTADDYCRIVYDLGDWI
;
A
#
# COMPACT_ATOMS: atom_id res chain seq x y z
N MET A 1 -13.56 -19.15 -6.60
CA MET A 1 -12.14 -18.70 -6.64
C MET A 1 -12.07 -17.22 -7.01
N ASP A 2 -12.69 -16.82 -8.12
CA ASP A 2 -12.63 -15.45 -8.67
C ASP A 2 -13.20 -14.33 -7.77
N GLU A 3 -14.14 -14.68 -6.87
CA GLU A 3 -14.71 -13.72 -5.92
C GLU A 3 -13.76 -13.32 -4.80
N HIS A 4 -12.92 -14.26 -4.36
CA HIS A 4 -11.88 -13.97 -3.40
C HIS A 4 -10.80 -13.06 -3.99
N LEU A 5 -10.39 -13.30 -5.24
CA LEU A 5 -9.37 -12.51 -5.93
C LEU A 5 -9.82 -11.08 -6.23
N PHE A 6 -11.08 -10.89 -6.67
CA PHE A 6 -11.62 -9.54 -6.84
C PHE A 6 -11.77 -8.81 -5.50
N GLY A 7 -12.23 -9.51 -4.45
CA GLY A 7 -12.27 -8.95 -3.09
C GLY A 7 -10.88 -8.57 -2.56
N PHE A 8 -9.87 -9.38 -2.86
CA PHE A 8 -8.48 -9.09 -2.52
C PHE A 8 -7.96 -7.84 -3.25
N LEU A 9 -8.19 -7.72 -4.55
CA LEU A 9 -7.86 -6.51 -5.33
C LEU A 9 -8.53 -5.25 -4.75
N LEU A 10 -9.82 -5.31 -4.42
CA LEU A 10 -10.55 -4.17 -3.85
C LEU A 10 -9.95 -3.70 -2.52
N ARG A 11 -9.57 -4.63 -1.63
CA ARG A 11 -8.94 -4.29 -0.34
C ARG A 11 -7.57 -3.66 -0.52
N ARG A 12 -6.81 -4.15 -1.50
CA ARG A 12 -5.43 -3.71 -1.75
C ARG A 12 -5.32 -2.41 -2.54
N ILE A 13 -6.33 -2.09 -3.35
CA ILE A 13 -6.36 -0.83 -4.10
C ILE A 13 -6.89 0.34 -3.25
N ALA A 14 -7.68 0.08 -2.21
CA ALA A 14 -8.27 1.12 -1.36
C ALA A 14 -7.25 2.06 -0.68
N PRO A 15 -6.10 1.60 -0.16
CA PRO A 15 -5.08 2.49 0.40
C PRO A 15 -4.44 3.43 -0.65
N LEU A 16 -4.50 3.09 -1.93
CA LEU A 16 -4.03 3.95 -3.02
C LEU A 16 -5.02 5.07 -3.39
N VAL A 17 -6.19 5.07 -2.74
CA VAL A 17 -7.30 6.01 -2.98
C VAL A 17 -7.25 7.18 -2.01
N VAL A 18 -6.54 7.07 -0.89
CA VAL A 18 -6.54 8.10 0.14
C VAL A 18 -5.46 9.14 -0.18
N ALA A 19 -5.91 10.28 -0.73
CA ALA A 19 -5.13 11.50 -0.63
C ALA A 19 -4.98 11.84 0.87
N PRO A 20 -3.79 12.21 1.36
CA PRO A 20 -3.65 12.66 2.75
C PRO A 20 -4.66 13.78 3.00
N VAL A 21 -5.36 13.73 4.14
CA VAL A 21 -6.35 14.75 4.50
C VAL A 21 -5.59 16.07 4.70
N GLY A 22 -5.72 16.98 3.73
CA GLY A 22 -4.94 18.23 3.70
C GLY A 22 -5.30 19.12 2.52
N SER A 23 -4.86 20.38 2.56
CA SER A 23 -5.28 21.47 1.64
C SER A 23 -4.67 21.42 0.23
N LEU A 24 -4.00 20.34 -0.15
CA LEU A 24 -3.47 20.17 -1.50
C LEU A 24 -4.46 19.37 -2.34
N PRO A 25 -5.00 19.90 -3.45
CA PRO A 25 -5.65 19.03 -4.43
C PRO A 25 -4.62 18.00 -4.90
N PRO A 26 -4.96 16.71 -5.07
CA PRO A 26 -4.03 15.74 -5.60
C PRO A 26 -3.68 16.17 -7.02
N ALA A 27 -2.49 16.70 -7.23
CA ALA A 27 -1.96 16.89 -8.57
C ALA A 27 -1.70 15.47 -9.12
N GLY A 28 -2.58 14.96 -9.98
CA GLY A 28 -2.41 13.66 -10.62
C GLY A 28 -3.70 12.88 -10.85
N PHE A 29 -3.51 11.66 -11.35
CA PHE A 29 -4.55 10.69 -11.64
C PHE A 29 -5.19 10.14 -10.35
N GLN A 30 -6.51 10.23 -10.25
CA GLN A 30 -7.30 9.74 -9.11
C GLN A 30 -8.06 8.48 -9.46
N LEU A 31 -8.23 7.52 -8.54
CA LEU A 31 -9.09 6.36 -8.81
C LEU A 31 -10.53 6.83 -9.10
N ARG A 32 -11.04 6.45 -10.28
CA ARG A 32 -12.42 6.69 -10.73
C ARG A 32 -13.32 5.49 -10.43
N GLY A 33 -12.81 4.27 -10.51
CA GLY A 33 -13.58 3.07 -10.19
C GLY A 33 -12.84 1.76 -10.44
N VAL A 34 -13.35 0.70 -9.80
CA VAL A 34 -12.90 -0.68 -10.01
C VAL A 34 -14.12 -1.56 -10.22
N VAL A 35 -14.15 -2.31 -11.31
CA VAL A 35 -15.26 -3.19 -11.65
C VAL A 35 -14.76 -4.54 -12.13
N ARG A 36 -15.61 -5.56 -12.04
CA ARG A 36 -15.38 -6.80 -12.79
C ARG A 36 -15.66 -6.56 -14.26
N ALA A 37 -14.73 -6.99 -15.11
CA ALA A 37 -14.86 -6.97 -16.56
C ALA A 37 -15.07 -8.40 -17.08
N GLY A 38 -16.12 -9.07 -16.60
CA GLY A 38 -16.37 -10.49 -16.84
C GLY A 38 -15.97 -11.37 -15.64
N HIS A 39 -15.79 -12.67 -15.90
CA HIS A 39 -15.58 -13.66 -14.83
C HIS A 39 -14.17 -13.64 -14.25
N THR A 40 -13.16 -13.42 -15.10
CA THR A 40 -11.74 -13.55 -14.75
C THR A 40 -10.96 -12.25 -14.86
N ARG A 41 -11.64 -11.11 -15.06
CA ARG A 41 -10.97 -9.82 -15.23
C ARG A 41 -11.49 -8.76 -14.29
N ALA A 42 -10.61 -7.85 -13.94
CA ALA A 42 -10.95 -6.59 -13.27
C ALA A 42 -10.50 -5.42 -14.13
N ARG A 43 -11.32 -4.38 -14.17
CA ARG A 43 -10.98 -3.08 -14.75
C ARG A 43 -10.74 -2.11 -13.62
N VAL A 44 -9.60 -1.42 -13.67
CA VAL A 44 -9.28 -0.29 -12.78
C VAL A 44 -9.22 0.97 -13.62
N VAL A 45 -9.94 2.00 -13.20
CA VAL A 45 -10.05 3.26 -13.93
C VAL A 45 -9.53 4.40 -13.09
N PHE A 46 -8.68 5.24 -13.66
CA PHE A 46 -8.18 6.48 -13.07
C PHE A 46 -8.67 7.68 -13.88
N SER A 47 -8.89 8.81 -13.23
CA SER A 47 -9.19 10.08 -13.90
C SER A 47 -8.03 11.06 -13.70
N PRO A 48 -7.47 11.63 -14.77
CA PRO A 48 -6.44 12.66 -14.67
C PRO A 48 -7.01 14.02 -14.22
N ASP A 49 -8.34 14.16 -14.20
CA ASP A 49 -9.03 15.41 -13.90
C ASP A 49 -9.76 15.33 -12.54
N ALA A 50 -9.76 16.44 -11.80
CA ALA A 50 -10.42 16.51 -10.49
C ALA A 50 -11.95 16.44 -10.60
N ARG A 51 -12.52 16.62 -11.79
CA ARG A 51 -13.97 16.58 -12.04
C ARG A 51 -14.49 15.15 -12.31
N ARG A 52 -13.58 14.21 -12.55
CA ARG A 52 -13.79 12.80 -12.88
C ARG A 52 -14.72 12.58 -14.08
N GLU A 53 -14.70 13.50 -15.05
CA GLU A 53 -15.59 13.49 -16.22
C GLU A 53 -15.22 12.37 -17.20
N SER A 54 -13.92 12.09 -17.35
CA SER A 54 -13.40 10.99 -18.16
C SER A 54 -12.32 10.21 -17.40
N GLY A 55 -11.98 9.03 -17.89
CA GLY A 55 -10.98 8.19 -17.24
C GLY A 55 -10.21 7.30 -18.19
N ILE A 56 -9.11 6.78 -17.67
CA ILE A 56 -8.18 5.85 -18.29
C ILE A 56 -8.28 4.54 -17.53
N GLY A 57 -8.74 3.50 -18.23
CA GLY A 57 -8.97 2.18 -17.68
C GLY A 57 -7.96 1.15 -18.14
N TYR A 58 -7.57 0.27 -17.23
CA TYR A 58 -6.75 -0.91 -17.51
C TYR A 58 -7.48 -2.16 -17.08
N GLU A 59 -7.56 -3.14 -17.98
CA GLU A 59 -8.11 -4.46 -17.67
C GLU A 59 -7.01 -5.47 -17.38
N PHE A 60 -7.15 -6.15 -16.25
CA PHE A 60 -6.25 -7.17 -15.74
C PHE A 60 -6.94 -8.52 -15.71
N THR A 61 -6.22 -9.58 -16.07
CA THR A 61 -6.64 -10.95 -15.73
C THR A 61 -6.35 -11.18 -14.25
N LEU A 62 -7.36 -11.63 -13.50
CA LEU A 62 -7.25 -11.95 -12.08
C LEU A 62 -6.59 -13.31 -11.92
N THR A 63 -5.36 -13.29 -11.42
CA THR A 63 -4.65 -14.46 -10.89
C THR A 63 -4.15 -14.11 -9.48
N GLU A 64 -3.84 -15.11 -8.66
CA GLU A 64 -3.38 -14.90 -7.29
C GLU A 64 -2.12 -14.02 -7.23
N ASP A 65 -1.12 -14.32 -8.05
CA ASP A 65 0.10 -13.49 -8.20
C ASP A 65 -0.14 -12.20 -9.00
N GLY A 66 -1.20 -12.16 -9.80
CA GLY A 66 -1.50 -11.07 -10.72
C GLY A 66 -2.10 -9.84 -10.04
N VAL A 67 -2.75 -10.00 -8.87
CA VAL A 67 -3.34 -8.88 -8.14
C VAL A 67 -2.28 -7.93 -7.59
N ASP A 68 -1.25 -8.47 -6.92
CA ASP A 68 -0.17 -7.67 -6.37
C ASP A 68 0.64 -7.00 -7.50
N ALA A 69 0.97 -7.75 -8.56
CA ALA A 69 1.67 -7.21 -9.73
C ALA A 69 0.86 -6.11 -10.45
N ALA A 70 -0.47 -6.25 -10.53
CA ALA A 70 -1.33 -5.25 -11.15
C ALA A 70 -1.30 -3.93 -10.37
N ILE A 71 -1.26 -3.99 -9.04
CA ILE A 71 -1.19 -2.80 -8.19
C ILE A 71 0.12 -2.05 -8.39
N ASP A 72 1.25 -2.76 -8.40
CA ASP A 72 2.56 -2.14 -8.59
C ASP A 72 2.67 -1.50 -9.97
N TRP A 73 2.22 -2.23 -11.00
CA TRP A 73 2.22 -1.73 -12.37
C TRP A 73 1.32 -0.50 -12.52
N LEU A 74 0.15 -0.49 -11.88
CA LEU A 74 -0.75 0.67 -11.90
C LEU A 74 -0.09 1.90 -11.27
N ARG A 75 0.62 1.77 -10.14
CA ARG A 75 1.32 2.90 -9.51
C ARG A 75 2.35 3.53 -10.43
N ILE A 76 3.16 2.70 -11.08
CA ILE A 76 4.20 3.15 -12.01
C ILE A 76 3.57 3.83 -13.23
N THR A 77 2.60 3.15 -13.85
CA THR A 77 1.90 3.60 -15.06
C THR A 77 1.15 4.92 -14.83
N VAL A 78 0.45 5.02 -13.71
CA VAL A 78 -0.32 6.20 -13.31
C VAL A 78 0.61 7.38 -12.99
N SER A 79 1.70 7.15 -12.26
CA SER A 79 2.70 8.20 -11.95
C SER A 79 3.43 8.70 -13.20
N ALA A 80 3.67 7.80 -14.17
CA ALA A 80 4.28 8.14 -15.44
C ALA A 80 3.31 8.79 -16.46
N GLY A 81 2.02 8.91 -16.11
CA GLY A 81 1.00 9.48 -17.01
C GLY A 81 0.80 8.68 -18.29
N VAL A 82 1.08 7.37 -18.26
CA VAL A 82 0.90 6.49 -19.41
C VAL A 82 -0.58 6.39 -19.71
N THR A 83 -0.95 6.45 -20.98
CA THR A 83 -2.33 6.31 -21.44
C THR A 83 -2.45 5.07 -22.33
N PRO A 84 -3.59 4.36 -22.31
CA PRO A 84 -3.77 3.17 -23.12
C PRO A 84 -3.80 3.53 -24.61
N THR A 85 -2.76 3.18 -25.34
CA THR A 85 -2.72 3.25 -26.81
C THR A 85 -3.73 2.29 -27.42
N GLY A 86 -4.69 2.80 -28.21
CA GLY A 86 -5.69 1.96 -28.88
C GLY A 86 -6.85 1.51 -27.99
N GLY A 87 -7.03 2.11 -26.81
CA GLY A 87 -8.12 1.76 -25.91
C GLY A 87 -9.51 2.02 -26.51
N VAL A 88 -10.48 1.18 -26.13
CA VAL A 88 -11.89 1.31 -26.50
C VAL A 88 -12.58 2.24 -25.49
N VAL A 89 -13.44 3.13 -25.98
CA VAL A 89 -14.26 3.98 -25.10
C VAL A 89 -15.42 3.15 -24.53
N ASP A 90 -15.49 3.06 -23.21
CA ASP A 90 -16.60 2.36 -22.52
C ASP A 90 -17.86 3.24 -22.40
N SER A 91 -18.94 2.66 -21.87
CA SER A 91 -20.23 3.34 -21.67
C SER A 91 -20.18 4.52 -20.69
N HIS A 92 -19.07 4.71 -19.98
CA HIS A 92 -18.84 5.82 -19.04
C HIS A 92 -17.80 6.82 -19.58
N GLY A 93 -17.46 6.73 -20.86
CA GLY A 93 -16.49 7.62 -21.50
C GLY A 93 -15.06 7.38 -21.07
N ASN A 94 -14.73 6.20 -20.53
CA ASN A 94 -13.34 5.84 -20.23
C ASN A 94 -12.65 5.27 -21.46
N THR A 95 -11.42 5.71 -21.73
CA THR A 95 -10.54 5.00 -22.66
C THR A 95 -9.96 3.79 -21.94
N VAL A 96 -10.31 2.59 -22.36
CA VAL A 96 -9.92 1.33 -21.70
C VAL A 96 -9.03 0.49 -22.61
N GLY A 97 -7.86 0.10 -22.11
CA GLY A 97 -6.94 -0.82 -22.80
C GLY A 97 -6.65 -2.08 -21.99
N ASP A 98 -6.17 -3.11 -22.66
CA ASP A 98 -5.64 -4.30 -21.99
C ASP A 98 -4.29 -3.97 -21.33
N ALA A 99 -4.15 -4.22 -20.03
CA ALA A 99 -2.90 -3.94 -19.34
C ALA A 99 -1.71 -4.68 -19.98
N ALA A 100 -1.93 -5.90 -20.52
CA ALA A 100 -0.88 -6.69 -21.14
C ALA A 100 -0.30 -6.06 -22.42
N GLU A 101 -1.12 -5.29 -23.15
CA GLU A 101 -0.69 -4.53 -24.34
C GLU A 101 0.18 -3.32 -23.95
N HIS A 102 0.08 -2.88 -22.69
CA HIS A 102 0.87 -1.81 -22.10
C HIS A 102 2.05 -2.32 -21.26
N GLY A 103 2.47 -3.57 -21.49
CA GLY A 103 3.66 -4.14 -20.87
C GLY A 103 3.43 -4.74 -19.48
N PHE A 104 2.19 -4.82 -19.00
CA PHE A 104 1.89 -5.62 -17.81
C PHE A 104 2.20 -7.10 -18.08
N ARG A 105 2.97 -7.72 -17.19
CA ARG A 105 3.21 -9.16 -17.18
C ARG A 105 2.96 -9.64 -15.75
N PRO A 106 2.04 -10.58 -15.51
CA PRO A 106 1.78 -11.13 -14.18
C PRO A 106 2.88 -12.09 -13.70
N THR A 107 4.05 -12.08 -14.35
CA THR A 107 5.24 -12.75 -13.82
C THR A 107 5.61 -12.05 -12.53
N GLY A 108 5.87 -12.80 -11.45
CA GLY A 108 6.28 -12.26 -10.16
C GLY A 108 7.44 -11.30 -10.33
N LEU A 109 7.12 -10.02 -10.51
CA LEU A 109 8.08 -8.93 -10.51
C LEU A 109 8.67 -8.93 -9.11
N ASN A 110 9.95 -8.56 -8.99
CA ASN A 110 10.53 -8.20 -7.71
C ASN A 110 9.61 -7.14 -7.11
N ARG A 111 8.81 -7.52 -6.11
CA ARG A 111 7.96 -6.59 -5.36
C ARG A 111 8.83 -5.39 -5.01
N THR A 112 8.45 -4.19 -5.44
CA THR A 112 9.26 -3.02 -5.13
C THR A 112 9.26 -2.82 -3.61
N ASP A 113 10.32 -2.27 -3.05
CA ASP A 113 10.42 -1.98 -1.59
C ASP A 113 9.18 -1.24 -1.09
N ASP A 114 8.66 -0.32 -1.89
CA ASP A 114 7.44 0.43 -1.65
C ASP A 114 6.24 -0.50 -1.38
N HIS A 115 6.04 -1.58 -2.15
CA HIS A 115 4.92 -2.49 -1.94
C HIS A 115 4.98 -3.21 -0.59
N ASN A 116 6.19 -3.63 -0.20
CA ASN A 116 6.38 -4.29 1.08
C ASN A 116 6.14 -3.28 2.23
N VAL A 117 6.59 -2.04 2.07
CA VAL A 117 6.34 -0.95 3.01
C VAL A 117 4.85 -0.65 3.11
N PHE A 118 4.14 -0.50 1.99
CA PHE A 118 2.69 -0.24 2.02
C PHE A 118 1.89 -1.41 2.59
N SER A 119 2.27 -2.65 2.30
CA SER A 119 1.65 -3.84 2.92
C SER A 119 1.90 -3.86 4.42
N LEU A 120 3.13 -3.57 4.83
CA LEU A 120 3.55 -3.45 6.22
C LEU A 120 2.75 -2.35 6.95
N LEU A 121 2.63 -1.16 6.35
CA LEU A 121 1.87 -0.05 6.90
C LEU A 121 0.37 -0.34 6.95
N SER A 122 -0.20 -0.94 5.90
CA SER A 122 -1.61 -1.34 5.90
C SER A 122 -1.91 -2.37 6.99
N THR A 123 -1.00 -3.32 7.21
CA THR A 123 -1.04 -4.19 8.39
C THR A 123 -1.02 -3.33 9.66
N LEU A 124 -0.03 -2.46 9.85
CA LEU A 124 0.16 -1.75 11.13
C LEU A 124 -0.95 -0.74 11.46
N ILE A 125 -1.51 -0.06 10.46
CA ILE A 125 -2.66 0.85 10.60
C ILE A 125 -3.89 0.08 11.10
N HIS A 126 -4.07 -1.15 10.63
CA HIS A 126 -5.24 -1.99 10.95
C HIS A 126 -4.93 -3.08 11.99
N GLY A 127 -3.89 -2.91 12.81
CA GLY A 127 -3.50 -3.90 13.82
C GLY A 127 -3.20 -5.31 13.26
N GLY A 128 -2.84 -5.42 11.99
CA GLY A 128 -2.65 -6.70 11.31
C GLY A 128 -3.87 -7.28 10.64
N GLY A 129 -4.90 -6.45 10.41
CA GLY A 129 -6.21 -6.94 10.02
C GLY A 129 -6.97 -7.57 11.18
N SER A 130 -6.53 -7.33 12.43
CA SER A 130 -7.22 -7.80 13.62
C SER A 130 -7.52 -6.68 14.60
N PRO A 131 -8.81 -6.48 14.95
CA PRO A 131 -9.25 -5.32 15.73
C PRO A 131 -8.71 -5.31 17.17
N TRP A 132 -8.31 -6.44 17.74
CA TRP A 132 -7.80 -6.49 19.12
C TRP A 132 -6.39 -5.90 19.28
N PHE A 133 -5.59 -5.84 18.21
CA PHE A 133 -4.25 -5.26 18.28
C PHE A 133 -4.28 -3.72 18.18
N GLU A 134 -5.34 -3.12 17.63
CA GLU A 134 -5.52 -1.66 17.61
C GLU A 134 -5.64 -1.09 19.05
N ASP A 135 -6.11 -1.90 20.00
CA ASP A 135 -6.17 -1.58 21.43
C ASP A 135 -4.78 -1.66 22.12
N GLU A 136 -3.79 -2.30 21.50
CA GLU A 136 -2.44 -2.47 22.05
C GLU A 136 -1.46 -1.44 21.48
N TYR A 137 -1.53 -1.19 20.16
CA TYR A 137 -0.66 -0.23 19.48
C TYR A 137 -1.23 0.28 18.15
N THR A 138 -0.69 1.39 17.67
CA THR A 138 -1.00 1.97 16.35
C THR A 138 0.26 2.37 15.60
N CYS A 139 0.19 2.47 14.27
CA CYS A 139 1.29 3.01 13.47
C CYS A 139 1.32 4.55 13.59
N ALA A 140 2.41 5.10 14.10
CA ALA A 140 2.65 6.54 14.16
C ALA A 140 3.34 7.08 12.90
N GLY A 141 3.97 6.21 12.10
CA GLY A 141 4.61 6.58 10.85
C GLY A 141 5.74 5.65 10.47
N PHE A 142 6.49 6.01 9.44
CA PHE A 142 7.64 5.23 8.98
C PHE A 142 8.68 6.09 8.27
N MET A 143 9.85 5.49 8.06
CA MET A 143 10.95 6.02 7.29
C MET A 143 11.66 4.94 6.49
N LEU A 144 11.95 5.24 5.24
CA LEU A 144 12.82 4.42 4.41
C LEU A 144 14.28 4.76 4.75
N GLY A 145 15.00 3.79 5.28
CA GLY A 145 16.43 3.85 5.48
C GLY A 145 17.19 3.39 4.22
N PRO A 146 18.49 3.69 4.14
CA PRO A 146 19.34 3.13 3.09
C PRO A 146 19.35 1.59 3.17
N SER A 147 19.56 0.93 2.01
CA SER A 147 19.71 -0.54 1.87
C SER A 147 18.48 -1.38 2.29
N GLY A 148 17.29 -1.01 1.80
CA GLY A 148 16.11 -1.88 1.93
C GLY A 148 15.67 -2.09 3.38
N ALA A 149 15.87 -1.10 4.26
CA ALA A 149 15.43 -1.18 5.66
C ALA A 149 14.38 -0.10 5.94
N CYS A 150 13.24 -0.48 6.52
CA CYS A 150 12.18 0.44 6.91
C CYS A 150 12.18 0.60 8.42
N ARG A 151 12.28 1.83 8.92
CA ARG A 151 12.04 2.16 10.32
C ARG A 151 10.55 2.46 10.50
N VAL A 152 9.88 1.71 11.35
CA VAL A 152 8.46 1.91 11.68
C VAL A 152 8.35 2.53 13.06
N TYR A 153 7.54 3.58 13.18
CA TYR A 153 7.20 4.22 14.42
C TYR A 153 5.87 3.63 14.94
N VAL A 154 5.92 3.01 16.11
CA VAL A 154 4.78 2.34 16.74
C VAL A 154 4.41 3.10 18.01
N ARG A 155 3.15 3.53 18.11
CA ARG A 155 2.59 4.14 19.31
C ARG A 155 1.93 3.07 20.16
N VAL A 156 2.39 2.89 21.39
CA VAL A 156 1.78 1.95 22.34
C VAL A 156 0.55 2.60 22.96
N ALA A 157 -0.62 1.97 22.87
CA ALA A 157 -1.89 2.56 23.30
C ALA A 157 -1.93 2.83 24.80
N ALA A 158 -1.34 1.93 25.61
CA ALA A 158 -1.33 2.03 27.07
C ALA A 158 -0.54 3.24 27.61
N THR A 159 0.54 3.66 26.92
CA THR A 159 1.41 4.77 27.38
C THR A 159 1.32 6.02 26.49
N GLY A 160 0.84 5.88 25.26
CA GLY A 160 0.83 6.93 24.23
C GLY A 160 2.20 7.24 23.63
N GLU A 161 3.26 6.59 24.12
CA GLU A 161 4.64 6.79 23.68
C GLU A 161 4.90 6.12 22.34
N VAL A 162 5.86 6.68 21.60
CA VAL A 162 6.23 6.22 20.27
C VAL A 162 7.63 5.61 20.30
N TYR A 163 7.76 4.44 19.69
CA TYR A 163 8.99 3.66 19.61
C TYR A 163 9.34 3.38 18.16
N GLY A 164 10.63 3.46 17.80
CA GLY A 164 11.09 3.20 16.44
C GLY A 164 11.71 1.82 16.28
N LEU A 165 11.07 0.97 15.46
CA LEU A 165 11.50 -0.39 15.14
C LEU A 165 12.15 -0.45 13.76
N GLN A 166 13.35 -1.03 13.66
CA GLN A 166 14.01 -1.28 12.38
C GLN A 166 13.54 -2.61 11.79
N LEU A 167 12.96 -2.58 10.60
CA LEU A 167 12.50 -3.76 9.88
C LEU A 167 13.29 -3.91 8.56
N PRO A 168 13.98 -5.04 8.35
CA PRO A 168 14.57 -5.32 7.05
C PRO A 168 13.44 -5.64 6.04
N MET A 169 13.50 -5.00 4.87
CA MET A 169 12.61 -5.24 3.73
C MET A 169 13.19 -6.29 2.77
N GLU A 170 14.50 -6.57 2.89
CA GLU A 170 15.22 -7.63 2.18
C GLU A 170 15.79 -8.67 3.15
N GLU A 171 15.79 -9.94 2.74
CA GLU A 171 16.54 -11.02 3.36
C GLU A 171 18.04 -10.90 3.02
N ALA A 172 18.88 -11.68 3.70
CA ALA A 172 20.33 -11.63 3.52
C ALA A 172 20.80 -11.98 2.09
N ASP A 173 19.96 -12.65 1.30
CA ASP A 173 20.21 -13.00 -0.10
C ASP A 173 19.70 -11.95 -1.11
N GLY A 174 19.22 -10.80 -0.63
CA GLY A 174 18.65 -9.72 -1.45
C GLY A 174 17.25 -10.03 -1.97
N THR A 175 16.63 -11.14 -1.54
CA THR A 175 15.22 -11.38 -1.82
C THR A 175 14.36 -10.52 -0.92
N ASN A 176 13.26 -10.00 -1.45
CA ASN A 176 12.31 -9.26 -0.66
C ASN A 176 11.69 -10.13 0.44
N VAL A 177 11.57 -9.57 1.64
CA VAL A 177 10.94 -10.21 2.78
C VAL A 177 9.43 -10.28 2.53
N SER A 178 8.99 -11.31 1.82
CA SER A 178 7.58 -11.61 1.64
C SER A 178 7.03 -12.30 2.90
N GLY A 179 5.87 -11.83 3.40
CA GLY A 179 5.13 -12.53 4.46
C GLY A 179 5.34 -12.04 5.90
N LYS A 180 6.29 -11.14 6.19
CA LYS A 180 6.37 -10.53 7.54
C LYS A 180 5.14 -9.68 7.87
N ALA A 181 4.46 -9.11 6.87
CA ALA A 181 3.24 -8.34 7.09
C ALA A 181 2.11 -9.16 7.77
N GLY A 182 2.10 -10.49 7.64
CA GLY A 182 1.10 -11.34 8.30
C GLY A 182 1.46 -11.77 9.73
N SER A 183 2.76 -11.85 10.05
CA SER A 183 3.24 -12.29 11.38
C SER A 183 3.71 -11.15 12.27
N LEU A 184 3.96 -9.97 11.70
CA LEU A 184 4.42 -8.80 12.43
C LEU A 184 3.49 -8.37 13.58
N PRO A 185 2.15 -8.44 13.46
CA PRO A 185 1.27 -8.12 14.58
C PRO A 185 1.54 -9.00 15.80
N SER A 186 1.68 -10.31 15.58
CA SER A 186 2.02 -11.26 16.65
C SER A 186 3.42 -11.02 17.22
N VAL A 187 4.37 -10.58 16.39
CA VAL A 187 5.72 -10.21 16.85
C VAL A 187 5.67 -8.94 17.70
N LEU A 188 4.92 -7.91 17.28
CA LEU A 188 4.76 -6.66 18.01
C LEU A 188 4.02 -6.85 19.33
N GLY A 189 2.89 -7.57 19.33
CA GLY A 189 2.18 -7.92 20.56
C GLY A 189 3.09 -8.63 21.56
N SER A 190 3.87 -9.62 21.09
CA SER A 190 4.86 -10.31 21.94
C SER A 190 5.92 -9.36 22.52
N LEU A 191 6.46 -8.42 21.71
CA LEU A 191 7.44 -7.42 22.16
C LEU A 191 6.87 -6.42 23.17
N ILE A 192 5.58 -6.12 23.09
CA ILE A 192 4.86 -5.28 24.07
C ILE A 192 4.64 -6.07 25.35
N ASP A 193 4.08 -7.28 25.25
CA ASP A 193 3.77 -8.15 26.40
C ASP A 193 5.01 -8.48 27.24
N ASN A 194 6.13 -8.74 26.58
CA ASN A 194 7.39 -9.05 27.27
C ASN A 194 8.21 -7.80 27.65
N GLY A 195 7.68 -6.59 27.39
CA GLY A 195 8.31 -5.32 27.72
C GLY A 195 9.55 -4.96 26.90
N THR A 196 9.95 -5.78 25.93
CA THR A 196 11.15 -5.55 25.12
C THR A 196 11.02 -4.26 24.30
N LEU A 197 9.83 -3.95 23.78
CA LEU A 197 9.60 -2.72 23.04
C LEU A 197 9.88 -1.48 23.91
N LEU A 198 9.52 -1.53 25.19
CA LEU A 198 9.71 -0.44 26.17
C LEU A 198 11.16 -0.25 26.60
N THR A 199 12.06 -1.17 26.20
CA THR A 199 13.51 -1.00 26.39
C THR A 199 14.17 -0.21 25.27
N LEU A 200 13.46 -0.01 24.15
CA LEU A 200 13.92 0.88 23.10
C LEU A 200 13.81 2.33 23.56
N PRO A 201 14.70 3.22 23.11
CA PRO A 201 14.56 4.64 23.36
C PRO A 201 13.22 5.15 22.81
N VAL A 202 12.47 5.87 23.66
CA VAL A 202 11.29 6.63 23.21
C VAL A 202 11.74 7.64 22.17
N VAL A 203 10.98 7.73 21.08
CA VAL A 203 11.24 8.66 20.00
C VAL A 203 10.91 10.07 20.50
N ASP A 204 11.92 10.94 20.51
CA ASP A 204 11.82 12.33 20.97
C ASP A 204 12.35 13.31 19.91
N THR A 205 12.42 14.60 20.25
CA THR A 205 12.89 15.64 19.32
C THR A 205 14.37 15.53 18.93
N ALA A 206 15.14 14.65 19.58
CA ALA A 206 16.54 14.38 19.23
C ALA A 206 16.66 13.28 18.15
N ASP A 207 15.59 12.54 17.86
CA ASP A 207 15.51 11.74 16.64
C ASP A 207 15.34 12.71 15.45
N ASP A 208 16.42 12.96 14.71
CA ASP A 208 16.45 13.84 13.52
C ASP A 208 15.37 13.47 12.50
N TYR A 209 14.95 12.20 12.54
CA TYR A 209 13.96 11.64 11.66
C TYR A 209 12.53 11.97 12.07
N CYS A 210 12.26 12.44 13.31
CA CYS A 210 10.96 13.00 13.73
C CYS A 210 10.42 14.09 12.79
N ARG A 211 11.30 14.76 12.04
CA ARG A 211 10.91 15.79 11.04
C ARG A 211 10.56 15.22 9.67
N ILE A 212 10.96 13.98 9.38
CA ILE A 212 10.85 13.31 8.07
C ILE A 212 9.95 12.06 8.18
N VAL A 213 9.48 11.70 9.39
CA VAL A 213 8.45 10.68 9.58
C VAL A 213 7.18 11.12 8.84
N TYR A 214 6.70 10.25 7.97
CA TYR A 214 5.36 10.39 7.41
C TYR A 214 4.37 10.03 8.52
N ASP A 215 3.89 11.03 9.27
CA ASP A 215 2.86 10.84 10.28
C ASP A 215 1.57 10.38 9.59
N LEU A 216 1.14 9.17 9.93
CA LEU A 216 -0.06 8.56 9.37
C LEU A 216 -1.30 8.86 10.22
N GLY A 217 -1.15 9.50 11.38
CA GLY A 217 -2.26 9.96 12.22
C GLY A 217 -3.09 11.05 11.55
N ASP A 218 -2.49 11.87 10.69
CA ASP A 218 -3.19 12.86 9.86
C ASP A 218 -3.76 12.27 8.56
N TRP A 219 -3.50 10.98 8.27
CA TRP A 219 -3.96 10.30 7.05
C TRP A 219 -5.29 9.54 7.24
N ILE A 220 -5.68 9.23 8.47
CA ILE A 220 -6.93 8.53 8.84
C ILE A 220 -7.99 9.56 9.20
#